data_AF-A0A9D5C938-F1
#
_entry.id   AF-A0A9D5C938-F1
#
_cell.length_a   1.000
_cell.length_b   1.000
_cell.length_c   1.000
_cell.angle_alpha   90.00
_cell.angle_beta   90.00
_cell.angle_gamma   90.00
#
_symmetry.space_group_name_H-M   'P 1'
#
loop_
_entity.id
_entity.type
_entity.pdbx_description
1 polymer ?
#
loop_
_entity_poly.entity_id
_entity_poly.type
_entity_poly.pdbx_seq_one_letter_code
_entity_poly.pdbx_strand_id
1 'polypeptide(L)'
;MEDHSFYKGGDTTEEWIKVQESLKQKLVLEDCFAWTISSPDASSVENATEHNLKFIGGVDVSFLKDDPSMACAALVIVDAKTLDVVHEEFDLVRLQIPYFPGFLAFREAPILLDLLDKMKQSAHPFYPQILMVDGNGLLHPRGFGLACHLGVLVDLPTIGVGKNLHHVDGLTQSGVKKFLEAKENCDKDLICLVGRSGQVWGAAMRSIHCSTKPIYVSTGHRISLDSSIKVVKMCCRFRVPEPIRQADIRSRVFIQKLKGPSPMHK
;
A
#
# COMPACT_ATOMS: atom_id res chain seq x y z
N MET A 1 -6.41 -19.24 -12.26
CA MET A 1 -6.66 -19.40 -10.82
C MET A 1 -5.30 -19.59 -10.20
N GLU A 2 -4.79 -18.59 -9.50
CA GLU A 2 -3.55 -18.77 -8.75
C GLU A 2 -3.85 -19.66 -7.53
N ASP A 3 -2.91 -20.54 -7.21
CA ASP A 3 -3.08 -21.50 -6.12
C ASP A 3 -2.87 -20.81 -4.77
N HIS A 4 -3.94 -20.47 -4.06
CA HIS A 4 -3.90 -19.89 -2.71
C HIS A 4 -3.82 -20.95 -1.59
N SER A 5 -3.53 -22.22 -1.92
CA SER A 5 -3.47 -23.32 -0.94
C SER A 5 -2.41 -23.13 0.15
N PHE A 6 -1.39 -22.29 -0.10
CA PHE A 6 -0.32 -22.00 0.86
C PHE A 6 -0.77 -21.19 2.09
N TYR A 7 -1.99 -20.64 2.11
CA TYR A 7 -2.59 -20.09 3.33
C TYR A 7 -3.30 -21.16 4.19
N LYS A 8 -3.41 -22.40 3.70
CA LYS A 8 -4.14 -23.50 4.36
C LYS A 8 -3.21 -24.60 4.93
N GLY A 9 -1.89 -24.51 4.74
CA GLY A 9 -0.91 -25.48 5.19
C GLY A 9 0.13 -24.90 6.15
N GLY A 10 0.50 -25.70 7.16
CA GLY A 10 1.71 -25.58 8.01
C GLY A 10 2.07 -24.19 8.54
N ASP A 11 1.70 -23.89 9.80
CA ASP A 11 2.15 -22.70 10.54
C ASP A 11 3.65 -22.82 10.92
N THR A 12 4.54 -22.92 9.94
CA THR A 12 5.99 -22.83 10.16
C THR A 12 6.58 -21.68 9.37
N THR A 13 7.42 -20.89 10.02
CA THR A 13 8.13 -19.76 9.42
C THR A 13 8.92 -20.18 8.16
N GLU A 14 9.39 -21.43 8.10
CA GLU A 14 10.11 -21.97 6.93
C GLU A 14 9.23 -22.07 5.68
N GLU A 15 7.97 -22.50 5.82
CA GLU A 15 7.03 -22.56 4.70
C GLU A 15 6.73 -21.15 4.16
N TRP A 16 6.48 -20.19 5.04
CA TRP A 16 6.25 -18.80 4.64
C TRP A 16 7.47 -18.17 3.98
N ILE A 17 8.68 -18.51 4.41
CA ILE A 17 9.90 -18.10 3.72
C ILE A 17 9.91 -18.63 2.28
N LYS A 18 9.65 -19.93 2.09
CA LYS A 18 9.62 -20.54 0.74
C LYS A 18 8.57 -19.88 -0.15
N VAL A 19 7.39 -19.60 0.39
CA VAL A 19 6.33 -18.91 -0.34
C VAL A 19 6.76 -17.50 -0.74
N GLN A 20 7.34 -16.72 0.19
CA GLN A 20 7.84 -15.38 -0.14
C GLN A 20 8.91 -15.42 -1.22
N GLU A 21 9.89 -16.32 -1.13
CA GLU A 21 10.94 -16.41 -2.15
C GLU A 21 10.36 -16.81 -3.52
N SER A 22 9.39 -17.74 -3.55
CA SER A 22 8.70 -18.16 -4.78
C SER A 22 7.93 -17.00 -5.42
N LEU A 23 7.10 -16.29 -4.65
CA LEU A 23 6.32 -15.16 -5.15
C LEU A 23 7.22 -13.98 -5.55
N LYS A 24 8.32 -13.76 -4.83
CA LYS A 24 9.30 -12.72 -5.13
C LYS A 24 9.95 -12.89 -6.51
N GLN A 25 10.11 -14.13 -7.00
CA GLN A 25 10.61 -14.35 -8.36
C GLN A 25 9.68 -13.81 -9.46
N LYS A 26 8.39 -13.61 -9.15
CA LYS A 26 7.40 -13.04 -10.08
C LYS A 26 7.39 -11.50 -10.05
N LEU A 27 8.18 -10.87 -9.18
CA LEU A 27 8.10 -9.42 -8.96
C LEU A 27 8.62 -8.64 -10.17
N VAL A 28 7.80 -7.74 -10.70
CA VAL A 28 8.19 -6.77 -11.73
C VAL A 28 8.40 -5.42 -11.06
N LEU A 29 9.60 -4.84 -11.20
CA LEU A 29 9.98 -3.56 -10.58
C LEU A 29 10.00 -2.39 -11.56
N GLU A 30 9.54 -2.62 -12.79
CA GLU A 30 9.45 -1.62 -13.86
C GLU A 30 7.99 -1.36 -14.22
N ASP A 31 7.74 -0.26 -14.94
CA ASP A 31 6.41 0.11 -15.39
C ASP A 31 5.88 -0.93 -16.39
N CYS A 32 4.84 -1.67 -16.00
CA CYS A 32 4.28 -2.75 -16.81
C CYS A 32 2.74 -2.67 -16.85
N PHE A 33 2.25 -1.61 -17.50
CA PHE A 33 0.83 -1.32 -17.67
C PHE A 33 0.57 -0.54 -18.97
N ALA A 34 -0.64 -0.63 -19.53
CA ALA A 34 -1.00 -0.04 -20.81
C ALA A 34 -1.52 1.41 -20.73
N TRP A 35 -1.61 1.97 -19.52
CA TRP A 35 -2.13 3.31 -19.27
C TRP A 35 -1.02 4.31 -18.92
N THR A 36 -1.30 5.60 -19.02
CA THR A 36 -0.33 6.67 -18.76
C THR A 36 -0.62 7.40 -17.45
N ILE A 37 0.45 7.78 -16.75
CA ILE A 37 0.38 8.68 -15.59
C ILE A 37 0.41 10.11 -16.13
N SER A 38 -0.73 10.81 -16.09
CA SER A 38 -0.80 12.21 -16.53
C SER A 38 0.09 13.10 -15.67
N SER A 39 0.96 13.91 -16.29
CA SER A 39 1.70 14.96 -15.60
C SER A 39 0.82 16.21 -15.44
N PRO A 40 0.87 16.93 -14.30
CA PRO A 40 0.20 18.22 -14.13
C PRO A 40 0.58 19.26 -15.18
N ASP A 41 1.78 19.16 -15.75
CA ASP A 41 2.35 20.14 -16.69
C ASP A 41 1.97 19.90 -18.16
N ALA A 42 1.21 18.84 -18.47
CA ALA A 42 0.83 18.49 -19.84
C ALA A 42 -0.41 19.26 -20.31
N SER A 43 -0.29 20.59 -20.39
CA SER A 43 -1.30 21.49 -20.95
C SER A 43 -1.16 21.65 -22.47
N SER A 44 -1.18 20.55 -23.25
CA SER A 44 -1.38 20.63 -24.73
C SER A 44 -1.19 19.28 -25.45
N VAL A 45 -2.12 18.33 -25.31
CA VAL A 45 -2.42 17.40 -26.42
C VAL A 45 -3.88 16.95 -26.31
N GLU A 46 -4.74 17.42 -27.21
CA GLU A 46 -6.19 17.13 -27.25
C GLU A 46 -6.53 15.68 -27.67
N ASN A 47 -5.58 14.75 -27.68
CA ASN A 47 -5.75 13.38 -28.22
C ASN A 47 -5.41 12.22 -27.25
N ALA A 48 -5.32 12.46 -25.93
CA ALA A 48 -4.89 11.44 -24.97
C ALA A 48 -5.98 10.97 -23.99
N THR A 49 -7.22 10.75 -24.43
CA THR A 49 -8.35 10.47 -23.50
C THR A 49 -8.61 9.00 -23.17
N GLU A 50 -8.18 8.04 -24.00
CA GLU A 50 -8.57 6.63 -23.80
C GLU A 50 -7.68 5.83 -22.84
N HIS A 51 -6.40 6.20 -22.66
CA HIS A 51 -5.44 5.39 -21.90
C HIS A 51 -4.91 6.03 -20.61
N ASN A 52 -5.60 7.01 -20.02
CA ASN A 52 -5.13 7.59 -18.75
C ASN A 52 -5.47 6.71 -17.54
N LEU A 53 -4.69 6.89 -16.47
CA LEU A 53 -5.05 6.42 -15.13
C LEU A 53 -6.37 7.09 -14.68
N LYS A 54 -7.37 6.28 -14.34
CA LYS A 54 -8.72 6.70 -13.90
C LYS A 54 -9.02 6.31 -12.47
N PHE A 55 -8.69 5.08 -12.06
CA PHE A 55 -9.05 4.57 -10.74
C PHE A 55 -7.83 4.07 -9.95
N ILE A 56 -7.67 4.62 -8.75
CA ILE A 56 -6.60 4.28 -7.82
C ILE A 56 -7.25 3.67 -6.58
N GLY A 57 -6.89 2.43 -6.26
CA GLY A 57 -7.34 1.78 -5.04
C GLY A 57 -6.42 2.06 -3.87
N GLY A 58 -6.99 2.15 -2.67
CA GLY A 58 -6.30 2.21 -1.40
C GLY A 58 -6.79 1.06 -0.53
N VAL A 59 -5.85 0.33 0.09
CA VAL A 59 -6.17 -0.76 1.01
C VAL A 59 -5.55 -0.54 2.38
N ASP A 60 -6.30 -0.91 3.41
CA ASP A 60 -5.92 -0.87 4.82
C ASP A 60 -6.53 -2.07 5.56
N VAL A 61 -5.85 -2.54 6.61
CA VAL A 61 -6.40 -3.50 7.57
C VAL A 61 -6.31 -2.89 8.96
N SER A 62 -7.46 -2.50 9.49
CA SER A 62 -7.58 -1.84 10.79
C SER A 62 -8.07 -2.80 11.86
N PHE A 63 -7.29 -2.95 12.93
CA PHE A 63 -7.61 -3.85 14.05
C PHE A 63 -8.60 -3.20 15.03
N LEU A 64 -9.49 -4.02 15.60
CA LEU A 64 -10.35 -3.58 16.68
C LEU A 64 -9.52 -3.38 17.95
N LYS A 65 -9.63 -2.21 18.58
CA LYS A 65 -8.91 -1.89 19.82
C LYS A 65 -9.26 -2.82 20.99
N ASP A 66 -10.51 -3.27 21.06
CA ASP A 66 -11.02 -4.07 22.19
C ASP A 66 -10.85 -5.58 21.94
N ASP A 67 -10.75 -6.00 20.68
CA ASP A 67 -10.49 -7.38 20.27
C ASP A 67 -9.48 -7.39 19.11
N PRO A 68 -8.17 -7.52 19.39
CA PRO A 68 -7.13 -7.50 18.35
C PRO A 68 -7.13 -8.76 17.46
N SER A 69 -7.98 -9.76 17.75
CA SER A 69 -8.24 -10.88 16.84
C SER A 69 -9.21 -10.51 15.72
N MET A 70 -9.91 -9.38 15.84
CA MET A 70 -10.81 -8.87 14.81
C MET A 70 -10.15 -7.71 14.06
N ALA A 71 -10.33 -7.70 12.74
CA ALA A 71 -9.89 -6.60 11.89
C ALA A 71 -10.95 -6.27 10.83
N CYS A 72 -10.92 -5.02 10.38
CA CYS A 72 -11.67 -4.53 9.23
C CYS A 72 -10.69 -4.34 8.08
N ALA A 73 -10.85 -5.14 7.04
CA ALA A 73 -10.21 -4.86 5.76
C ALA A 73 -11.04 -3.82 5.01
N ALA A 74 -10.36 -2.86 4.40
CA ALA A 74 -10.98 -1.81 3.61
C ALA A 74 -10.33 -1.74 2.23
N LEU A 75 -11.17 -1.63 1.21
CA LEU A 75 -10.79 -1.30 -0.16
C LEU A 75 -11.55 -0.05 -0.57
N VAL A 76 -10.83 1.03 -0.86
CA VAL A 76 -11.43 2.30 -1.30
C VAL A 76 -10.87 2.67 -2.65
N ILE A 77 -11.74 3.05 -3.58
CA ILE A 77 -11.35 3.49 -4.92
C ILE A 77 -11.58 4.99 -5.03
N VAL A 78 -10.58 5.72 -5.52
CA VAL A 78 -10.70 7.13 -5.84
C VAL A 78 -10.54 7.38 -7.35
N ASP A 79 -11.21 8.42 -7.84
CA ASP A 79 -10.94 8.96 -9.17
C ASP A 79 -9.55 9.63 -9.18
N ALA A 80 -8.73 9.31 -10.17
CA ALA A 80 -7.35 9.77 -10.25
C ALA A 80 -7.22 11.29 -10.50
N LYS A 81 -8.26 11.94 -11.05
CA LYS A 81 -8.26 13.38 -11.34
C LYS A 81 -8.81 14.18 -10.16
N THR A 82 -9.94 13.77 -9.59
CA THR A 82 -10.59 14.53 -8.53
C THR A 82 -10.16 14.11 -7.12
N LEU A 83 -9.61 12.88 -7.00
CA LEU A 83 -9.31 12.20 -5.74
C LEU A 83 -10.55 11.98 -4.85
N ASP A 84 -11.75 12.06 -5.44
CA ASP A 84 -12.98 11.75 -4.75
C ASP A 84 -13.19 10.24 -4.69
N VAL A 85 -13.77 9.76 -3.59
CA VAL A 85 -14.12 8.35 -3.42
C VAL A 85 -15.26 8.01 -4.37
N VAL A 86 -15.04 7.03 -5.25
CA VAL A 86 -16.05 6.53 -6.20
C VAL A 86 -16.58 5.16 -5.78
N HIS A 87 -15.86 4.43 -4.93
CA HIS A 87 -16.29 3.13 -4.40
C HIS A 87 -15.62 2.81 -3.07
N GLU A 88 -16.29 2.01 -2.25
CA GLU A 88 -15.73 1.49 -1.00
C GLU A 88 -16.32 0.11 -0.66
N GLU A 89 -15.46 -0.80 -0.18
CA GLU A 89 -15.84 -2.11 0.35
C GLU A 89 -15.11 -2.39 1.66
N PHE A 90 -15.81 -3.08 2.56
CA PHE A 90 -15.30 -3.47 3.87
C PHE A 90 -15.62 -4.92 4.16
N ASP A 91 -14.71 -5.62 4.83
CA ASP A 91 -14.97 -6.94 5.39
C ASP A 91 -14.48 -7.01 6.83
N LEU A 92 -15.32 -7.51 7.72
CA LEU A 92 -14.96 -7.72 9.12
C LEU A 92 -14.55 -9.17 9.31
N VAL A 93 -13.28 -9.38 9.66
CA VAL A 93 -12.69 -10.70 9.72
C VAL A 93 -12.10 -11.01 11.09
N ARG A 94 -12.20 -12.28 11.48
CA ARG A 94 -11.47 -12.83 12.61
C ARG A 94 -10.19 -13.47 12.11
N LEU A 95 -9.07 -12.92 12.56
CA LEU A 95 -7.74 -13.35 12.18
C LEU A 95 -7.37 -14.62 12.93
N GLN A 96 -7.03 -15.65 12.17
CA GLN A 96 -6.58 -16.94 12.69
C GLN A 96 -5.05 -16.99 12.85
N ILE A 97 -4.34 -16.23 12.02
CA ILE A 97 -2.87 -16.23 11.97
C ILE A 97 -2.31 -15.21 12.97
N PRO A 98 -1.37 -15.60 13.87
CA PRO A 98 -0.72 -14.68 14.79
C PRO A 98 0.19 -13.67 14.06
N TYR A 99 0.52 -12.55 14.72
CA TYR A 99 1.47 -11.60 14.16
C TYR A 99 2.91 -12.11 14.29
N PHE A 100 3.59 -12.24 13.15
CA PHE A 100 5.03 -12.51 13.09
C PHE A 100 5.73 -11.38 12.32
N PRO A 101 6.71 -10.69 12.92
CA PRO A 101 7.49 -9.66 12.24
C PRO A 101 8.10 -10.19 10.94
N GLY A 102 7.88 -9.48 9.83
CA GLY A 102 8.33 -9.91 8.49
C GLY A 102 7.34 -10.80 7.71
N PHE A 103 6.23 -11.19 8.32
CA PHE A 103 5.22 -12.08 7.73
C PHE A 103 3.79 -11.53 7.81
N LEU A 104 3.63 -10.22 8.06
CA LEU A 104 2.32 -9.56 8.13
C LEU A 104 1.45 -9.84 6.90
N ALA A 105 2.07 -9.96 5.73
CA ALA A 105 1.37 -10.25 4.48
C ALA A 105 0.55 -11.55 4.52
N PHE A 106 0.98 -12.57 5.26
CA PHE A 106 0.21 -13.82 5.39
C PHE A 106 -1.08 -13.63 6.18
N ARG A 107 -1.11 -12.64 7.07
CA ARG A 107 -2.27 -12.30 7.89
C ARG A 107 -3.26 -11.40 7.15
N GLU A 108 -2.78 -10.52 6.29
CA GLU A 108 -3.58 -9.44 5.70
C GLU A 108 -3.91 -9.66 4.21
N ALA A 109 -2.98 -10.23 3.43
CA ALA A 109 -3.19 -10.41 1.99
C ALA A 109 -4.42 -11.26 1.66
N PRO A 110 -4.71 -12.41 2.32
CA PRO A 110 -5.90 -13.21 2.01
C PRO A 110 -7.21 -12.41 2.05
N ILE A 111 -7.34 -11.52 3.04
CA ILE A 111 -8.57 -10.76 3.24
C ILE A 111 -8.71 -9.66 2.20
N LEU A 112 -7.59 -9.00 1.87
CA LEU A 112 -7.57 -7.98 0.82
C LEU A 112 -7.80 -8.58 -0.57
N LEU A 113 -7.30 -9.81 -0.80
CA LEU A 113 -7.55 -10.58 -2.01
C LEU A 113 -9.05 -10.88 -2.16
N ASP A 114 -9.71 -11.32 -1.09
CA ASP A 114 -11.15 -11.62 -1.13
C ASP A 114 -11.98 -10.39 -1.56
N LEU A 115 -11.64 -9.19 -1.09
CA LEU A 115 -12.29 -7.94 -1.52
C LEU A 115 -12.05 -7.65 -3.01
N LEU A 116 -10.79 -7.77 -3.46
CA LEU A 116 -10.42 -7.52 -4.85
C LEU A 116 -11.04 -8.54 -5.79
N ASP A 117 -11.11 -9.82 -5.39
CA ASP A 117 -11.71 -10.89 -6.18
C ASP A 117 -13.22 -10.73 -6.30
N LYS A 118 -13.93 -10.31 -5.23
CA LYS A 118 -15.37 -9.98 -5.29
C LYS A 118 -15.64 -8.87 -6.33
N MET A 119 -14.84 -7.80 -6.32
CA MET A 119 -14.96 -6.72 -7.32
C MET A 119 -14.63 -7.21 -8.75
N LYS A 120 -13.58 -8.04 -8.89
CA LYS A 120 -13.16 -8.57 -10.19
C LYS A 120 -14.22 -9.47 -10.80
N GLN A 121 -14.79 -10.38 -10.00
CA GLN A 121 -15.81 -11.33 -10.44
C GLN A 121 -17.12 -10.65 -10.85
N SER A 122 -17.47 -9.55 -10.19
CA SER A 122 -18.63 -8.72 -10.56
C SER A 122 -18.38 -7.79 -11.74
N ALA A 123 -17.17 -7.82 -12.34
CA ALA A 123 -16.74 -6.90 -13.38
C ALA A 123 -17.00 -5.43 -13.01
N HIS A 124 -16.69 -5.08 -11.75
CA HIS A 124 -17.07 -3.79 -11.18
C HIS A 124 -16.49 -2.62 -12.02
N PRO A 125 -17.30 -1.61 -12.38
CA PRO A 125 -16.86 -0.53 -13.28
C PRO A 125 -15.72 0.33 -12.73
N PHE A 126 -15.51 0.28 -11.40
CA PHE A 126 -14.46 1.01 -10.68
C PHE A 126 -13.30 0.11 -10.25
N TYR A 127 -13.08 -1.04 -10.90
CA TYR A 127 -11.94 -1.89 -10.58
C TYR A 127 -10.62 -1.10 -10.75
N PRO A 128 -9.72 -1.11 -9.74
CA PRO A 128 -8.55 -0.23 -9.73
C PRO A 128 -7.52 -0.62 -10.79
N GLN A 129 -6.88 0.39 -11.37
CA GLN A 129 -5.73 0.20 -12.27
C GLN A 129 -4.41 0.05 -11.53
N ILE A 130 -4.36 0.55 -10.29
CA ILE A 130 -3.21 0.51 -9.38
C ILE A 130 -3.69 0.53 -7.94
N LEU A 131 -2.99 -0.16 -7.03
CA LEU A 131 -3.28 -0.17 -5.60
C LEU A 131 -2.18 0.52 -4.80
N MET A 132 -2.59 1.37 -3.86
CA MET A 132 -1.76 1.86 -2.77
C MET A 132 -2.08 1.03 -1.51
N VAL A 133 -1.04 0.48 -0.91
CA VAL A 133 -1.16 -0.37 0.27
C VAL A 133 -0.58 0.38 1.48
N ASP A 134 -1.35 0.49 2.57
CA ASP A 134 -0.82 0.98 3.86
C ASP A 134 0.15 -0.04 4.45
N GLY A 135 1.39 0.01 3.99
CA GLY A 135 2.38 -1.01 4.26
C GLY A 135 3.58 -0.88 3.33
N ASN A 136 4.51 -1.82 3.42
CA ASN A 136 5.73 -1.78 2.62
C ASN A 136 5.62 -2.70 1.40
N GLY A 137 6.31 -2.32 0.32
CA GLY A 137 6.64 -3.18 -0.81
C GLY A 137 8.06 -3.69 -0.67
N LEU A 138 8.95 -3.26 -1.57
CA LEU A 138 10.35 -3.67 -1.59
C LEU A 138 11.11 -3.26 -0.31
N LEU A 139 10.73 -2.14 0.32
CA LEU A 139 11.29 -1.64 1.60
C LEU A 139 10.87 -2.53 2.79
N HIS A 140 11.30 -3.78 2.77
CA HIS A 140 10.94 -4.82 3.72
C HIS A 140 12.19 -5.65 4.04
N PRO A 141 12.36 -6.20 5.27
CA PRO A 141 13.56 -6.97 5.63
C PRO A 141 13.90 -8.12 4.68
N ARG A 142 12.88 -8.70 4.03
CA ARG A 142 13.03 -9.78 3.04
C ARG A 142 12.85 -9.31 1.59
N GLY A 143 12.73 -8.00 1.37
CA GLY A 143 12.48 -7.39 0.06
C GLY A 143 11.15 -7.82 -0.58
N PHE A 144 10.15 -8.13 0.24
CA PHE A 144 8.86 -8.65 -0.20
C PHE A 144 7.77 -8.36 0.86
N GLY A 145 7.40 -7.10 0.99
CA GLY A 145 6.34 -6.67 1.91
C GLY A 145 4.93 -6.93 1.37
N LEU A 146 3.91 -6.49 2.11
CA LEU A 146 2.50 -6.68 1.76
C LEU A 146 2.15 -6.14 0.36
N ALA A 147 2.70 -4.98 -0.04
CA ALA A 147 2.39 -4.42 -1.35
C ALA A 147 2.92 -5.29 -2.50
N CYS A 148 4.12 -5.86 -2.35
CA CYS A 148 4.68 -6.82 -3.30
C CYS A 148 3.85 -8.11 -3.33
N HIS A 149 3.54 -8.65 -2.15
CA HIS A 149 2.80 -9.90 -1.99
C HIS A 149 1.42 -9.79 -2.64
N LEU A 150 0.65 -8.75 -2.28
CA LEU A 150 -0.67 -8.51 -2.84
C LEU A 150 -0.58 -8.30 -4.35
N GLY A 151 0.33 -7.44 -4.82
CA GLY A 151 0.45 -7.09 -6.24
C GLY A 151 0.77 -8.27 -7.14
N VAL A 152 1.68 -9.15 -6.71
CA VAL A 152 1.98 -10.39 -7.45
C VAL A 152 0.74 -11.27 -7.55
N LEU A 153 -0.04 -11.41 -6.48
CA LEU A 153 -1.20 -12.30 -6.46
C LEU A 153 -2.40 -11.79 -7.26
N VAL A 154 -2.62 -10.47 -7.30
CA VAL A 154 -3.71 -9.88 -8.10
C VAL A 154 -3.31 -9.51 -9.52
N ASP A 155 -2.02 -9.60 -9.83
CA ASP A 155 -1.40 -9.14 -11.08
C ASP A 155 -1.75 -7.67 -11.41
N LEU A 156 -1.66 -6.81 -10.40
CA LEU A 156 -1.87 -5.36 -10.55
C LEU A 156 -0.62 -4.57 -10.15
N PRO A 157 -0.44 -3.38 -10.76
CA PRO A 157 0.47 -2.39 -10.22
C PRO A 157 0.17 -2.09 -8.75
N THR A 158 1.18 -2.16 -7.88
CA THR A 158 1.02 -1.85 -6.45
C THR A 158 2.16 -1.00 -5.92
N ILE A 159 1.83 -0.13 -4.97
CA ILE A 159 2.76 0.77 -4.28
C ILE A 159 2.61 0.56 -2.78
N GLY A 160 3.71 0.33 -2.08
CA GLY A 160 3.75 0.36 -0.62
C GLY A 160 3.97 1.78 -0.13
N VAL A 161 3.09 2.27 0.73
CA VAL A 161 3.22 3.57 1.39
C VAL A 161 3.21 3.39 2.90
N GLY A 162 4.41 3.30 3.48
CA GLY A 162 4.60 3.14 4.91
C GLY A 162 4.53 4.46 5.68
N LYS A 163 3.85 4.46 6.83
CA LYS A 163 3.88 5.58 7.80
C LYS A 163 5.14 5.58 8.68
N ASN A 164 5.82 4.43 8.76
CA ASN A 164 7.06 4.19 9.51
C ASN A 164 8.08 3.47 8.62
N LEU A 165 9.37 3.66 8.92
CA LEU A 165 10.46 3.01 8.19
C LEU A 165 10.71 1.60 8.74
N HIS A 166 10.79 0.59 7.87
CA HIS A 166 11.33 -0.71 8.23
C HIS A 166 12.87 -0.71 8.19
N HIS A 167 13.50 -1.40 9.13
CA HIS A 167 14.96 -1.53 9.15
C HIS A 167 15.39 -2.56 8.10
N VAL A 168 16.11 -2.10 7.08
CA VAL A 168 16.53 -2.93 5.93
C VAL A 168 17.90 -2.47 5.47
N ASP A 169 18.82 -3.40 5.23
CA ASP A 169 20.12 -3.12 4.59
C ASP A 169 20.86 -1.90 5.22
N GLY A 170 20.86 -1.82 6.54
CA GLY A 170 21.48 -0.73 7.30
C GLY A 170 20.70 0.59 7.35
N LEU A 171 19.58 0.73 6.62
CA LEU A 171 18.61 1.80 6.82
C LEU A 171 17.93 1.59 8.17
N THR A 172 18.03 2.57 9.05
CA THR A 172 17.38 2.58 10.37
C THR A 172 16.53 3.82 10.50
N GLN A 173 15.48 3.77 11.33
CA GLN A 173 14.59 4.90 11.51
C GLN A 173 15.33 6.14 12.03
N SER A 174 16.27 5.95 12.96
CA SER A 174 17.11 7.02 13.49
C SER A 174 18.11 7.54 12.46
N GLY A 175 18.70 6.66 11.65
CA GLY A 175 19.62 7.04 10.57
C GLY A 175 18.94 7.88 9.50
N VAL A 176 17.80 7.41 8.98
CA VAL A 176 17.02 8.12 7.96
C VAL A 176 16.47 9.43 8.51
N LYS A 177 16.00 9.47 9.76
CA LYS A 177 15.56 10.71 10.40
C LYS A 177 16.68 11.76 10.47
N LYS A 178 17.87 11.37 10.93
CA LYS A 178 19.04 12.27 10.94
C LYS A 178 19.40 12.74 9.54
N PHE A 179 19.32 11.86 8.55
CA PHE A 179 19.61 12.20 7.16
C PHE A 179 18.60 13.21 6.58
N LEU A 180 17.32 13.09 6.93
CA LEU A 180 16.26 14.03 6.56
C LEU A 180 16.36 15.38 7.28
N GLU A 181 16.93 15.41 8.47
CA GLU A 181 17.12 16.61 9.30
C GLU A 181 18.41 17.37 8.99
N ALA A 182 19.33 16.79 8.21
CA ALA A 182 20.56 17.43 7.79
C ALA A 182 20.28 18.69 6.94
N LYS A 183 21.08 19.76 7.12
CA LYS A 183 20.90 21.04 6.41
C LYS A 183 20.86 20.91 4.88
N GLU A 184 21.58 19.94 4.32
CA GLU A 184 21.62 19.70 2.87
C GLU A 184 20.35 19.05 2.31
N ASN A 185 19.49 18.54 3.20
CA ASN A 185 18.32 17.72 2.89
C ASN A 185 17.03 18.27 3.49
N CYS A 186 17.09 19.31 4.34
CA CYS A 186 15.91 19.85 5.01
C CYS A 186 14.89 20.44 4.02
N ASP A 187 15.37 20.94 2.88
CA ASP A 187 14.56 21.54 1.82
C ASP A 187 14.19 20.52 0.72
N LYS A 188 14.62 19.26 0.84
CA LYS A 188 14.28 18.21 -0.11
C LYS A 188 12.99 17.51 0.29
N ASP A 189 11.99 17.58 -0.59
CA ASP A 189 10.71 16.88 -0.41
C ASP A 189 10.81 15.38 -0.64
N LEU A 190 11.88 14.90 -1.26
CA LEU A 190 12.07 13.51 -1.64
C LEU A 190 13.53 13.10 -1.49
N ILE A 191 13.76 11.95 -0.85
CA ILE A 191 15.09 11.37 -0.69
C ILE A 191 15.02 9.87 -0.95
N CYS A 192 15.86 9.38 -1.87
CA CYS A 192 16.01 7.94 -2.10
C CYS A 192 16.68 7.25 -0.91
N LEU A 193 16.16 6.10 -0.53
CA LEU A 193 16.65 5.28 0.57
C LEU A 193 17.60 4.22 0.03
N VAL A 194 18.87 4.58 -0.01
CA VAL A 194 19.95 3.70 -0.47
C VAL A 194 20.51 2.91 0.71
N GLY A 195 20.42 1.60 0.65
CA GLY A 195 20.98 0.71 1.67
C GLY A 195 22.49 0.57 1.54
N ARG A 196 23.12 -0.14 2.50
CA ARG A 196 24.58 -0.36 2.52
C ARG A 196 25.08 -1.15 1.33
N SER A 197 24.23 -1.99 0.74
CA SER A 197 24.55 -2.73 -0.50
C SER A 197 24.63 -1.82 -1.74
N GLY A 198 24.19 -0.56 -1.65
CA GLY A 198 24.02 0.34 -2.80
C GLY A 198 22.64 0.22 -3.47
N GLN A 199 21.81 -0.75 -3.04
CA GLN A 199 20.44 -0.90 -3.55
C GLN A 199 19.53 0.24 -3.08
N VAL A 200 18.70 0.76 -3.99
CA VAL A 200 17.61 1.67 -3.64
C VAL A 200 16.40 0.85 -3.20
N TRP A 201 15.99 1.00 -1.95
CA TRP A 201 14.87 0.25 -1.36
C TRP A 201 13.52 0.97 -1.45
N GLY A 202 13.54 2.28 -1.67
CA GLY A 202 12.37 3.14 -1.73
C GLY A 202 12.77 4.61 -1.61
N ALA A 203 11.83 5.45 -1.23
CA ALA A 203 12.07 6.86 -0.98
C ALA A 203 11.33 7.35 0.27
N ALA A 204 11.96 8.24 1.05
CA ALA A 204 11.29 9.04 2.05
C ALA A 204 10.75 10.31 1.38
N MET A 205 9.46 10.58 1.55
CA MET A 205 8.78 11.70 0.92
C MET A 205 8.06 12.57 1.96
N ARG A 206 8.36 13.87 1.94
CA ARG A 206 7.57 14.89 2.63
C ARG A 206 6.45 15.33 1.68
N SER A 207 5.31 14.67 1.79
CA SER A 207 4.16 14.84 0.90
C SER A 207 3.46 16.22 0.99
N ILE A 208 3.76 17.01 2.02
CA ILE A 208 3.32 18.41 2.15
C ILE A 208 4.53 19.24 2.52
N HIS A 209 4.63 20.44 1.94
CA HIS A 209 5.57 21.48 2.36
C HIS A 209 5.52 21.66 3.90
N CYS A 210 6.69 21.71 4.54
CA CYS A 210 6.85 21.76 6.01
C CYS A 210 6.39 20.52 6.81
N SER A 211 5.95 19.42 6.19
CA SER A 211 5.69 18.18 6.95
C SER A 211 6.99 17.67 7.59
N THR A 212 6.97 17.51 8.92
CA THR A 212 8.09 16.93 9.69
C THR A 212 8.09 15.42 9.68
N LYS A 213 6.98 14.78 9.29
CA LYS A 213 6.82 13.32 9.28
C LYS A 213 6.70 12.82 7.83
N PRO A 214 7.76 12.22 7.27
CA PRO A 214 7.68 11.67 5.92
C PRO A 214 6.72 10.48 5.86
N ILE A 215 6.35 10.11 4.64
CA ILE A 215 5.88 8.78 4.28
C ILE A 215 7.00 8.06 3.53
N TYR A 216 7.00 6.74 3.55
CA TYR A 216 8.01 5.91 2.91
C TYR A 216 7.38 5.15 1.75
N VAL A 217 7.75 5.55 0.53
CA VAL A 217 7.22 4.98 -0.71
C VAL A 217 8.17 3.88 -1.17
N SER A 218 7.64 2.72 -1.52
CA SER A 218 8.41 1.61 -2.09
C SER A 218 7.60 0.91 -3.18
N THR A 219 8.30 0.43 -4.22
CA THR A 219 7.67 -0.37 -5.27
C THR A 219 7.03 -1.61 -4.68
N GLY A 220 5.77 -1.87 -5.04
CA GLY A 220 5.11 -3.14 -4.80
C GLY A 220 5.33 -4.08 -5.98
N HIS A 221 4.60 -3.92 -7.08
CA HIS A 221 4.64 -4.78 -8.26
C HIS A 221 4.27 -3.98 -9.52
N ARG A 222 4.84 -4.32 -10.69
CA ARG A 222 4.55 -3.76 -12.04
C ARG A 222 4.60 -2.23 -12.15
N ILE A 223 5.37 -1.58 -11.30
CA ILE A 223 5.61 -0.13 -11.34
C ILE A 223 7.01 0.19 -10.85
N SER A 224 7.68 1.11 -11.53
CA SER A 224 8.98 1.65 -11.11
C SER A 224 8.86 2.52 -9.85
N LEU A 225 9.96 2.72 -9.13
CA LEU A 225 9.97 3.62 -7.97
C LEU A 225 9.62 5.05 -8.37
N ASP A 226 10.12 5.52 -9.51
CA ASP A 226 9.86 6.88 -10.01
C ASP A 226 8.39 7.10 -10.31
N SER A 227 7.77 6.16 -11.02
CA SER A 227 6.33 6.20 -11.31
C SER A 227 5.49 6.03 -10.04
N SER A 228 5.94 5.20 -9.08
CA SER A 228 5.30 5.09 -7.76
C SER A 228 5.27 6.44 -7.05
N ILE A 229 6.41 7.15 -7.02
CA ILE A 229 6.50 8.47 -6.39
C ILE A 229 5.58 9.48 -7.09
N LYS A 230 5.53 9.49 -8.43
CA LYS A 230 4.63 10.37 -9.19
C LYS A 230 3.16 10.13 -8.82
N VAL A 231 2.72 8.87 -8.79
CA VAL A 231 1.33 8.51 -8.45
C VAL A 231 1.01 8.86 -7.00
N VAL A 232 1.93 8.60 -6.04
CA VAL A 232 1.72 8.97 -4.64
C VAL A 232 1.62 10.49 -4.48
N LYS A 233 2.51 11.27 -5.11
CA LYS A 233 2.46 12.74 -5.07
C LYS A 233 1.14 13.28 -5.60
N MET A 234 0.66 12.77 -6.74
CA MET A 234 -0.63 13.14 -7.32
C MET A 234 -1.79 12.91 -6.35
N CYS A 235 -1.72 11.89 -5.49
CA CYS A 235 -2.77 11.55 -4.54
C CYS A 235 -2.66 12.28 -3.18
N CYS A 236 -1.62 13.08 -2.95
CA CYS A 236 -1.38 13.74 -1.67
C CYS A 236 -2.08 15.10 -1.57
N ARG A 237 -3.37 15.11 -1.15
CA ARG A 237 -4.01 16.33 -0.60
C ARG A 237 -3.56 16.62 0.83
N PHE A 238 -3.17 15.57 1.53
CA PHE A 238 -2.63 15.60 2.89
C PHE A 238 -1.35 14.75 2.98
N ARG A 239 -0.84 14.55 4.21
CA ARG A 239 0.39 13.80 4.47
C ARG A 239 0.29 12.38 3.91
N VAL A 240 -0.83 11.72 4.16
CA VAL A 240 -1.11 10.37 3.66
C VAL A 240 -1.93 10.53 2.38
N PRO A 241 -1.60 9.82 1.27
CA PRO A 241 -2.32 9.94 0.01
C PRO A 241 -3.79 9.54 0.20
N GLU A 242 -4.69 10.18 -0.56
CA GLU A 242 -6.14 10.03 -0.43
C GLU A 242 -6.62 8.57 -0.40
N PRO A 243 -6.20 7.65 -1.30
CA PRO A 243 -6.67 6.27 -1.27
C PRO A 243 -6.45 5.60 0.09
N ILE A 244 -5.25 5.72 0.66
CA ILE A 244 -4.91 5.13 1.97
C ILE A 244 -5.59 5.89 3.10
N ARG A 245 -5.62 7.22 3.03
CA ARG A 245 -6.26 8.05 4.06
C ARG A 245 -7.74 7.72 4.19
N GLN A 246 -8.43 7.52 3.06
CA GLN A 246 -9.84 7.17 3.02
C GLN A 246 -10.08 5.75 3.51
N ALA A 247 -9.24 4.78 3.13
CA ALA A 247 -9.31 3.42 3.65
C ALA A 247 -9.18 3.39 5.19
N ASP A 248 -8.18 4.07 5.76
CA ASP A 248 -7.95 4.16 7.22
C ASP A 248 -9.10 4.88 7.97
N ILE A 249 -9.66 5.96 7.41
CA ILE A 249 -10.77 6.68 8.05
C ILE A 249 -12.05 5.83 8.01
N ARG A 250 -12.37 5.27 6.85
CA ARG A 250 -13.65 4.61 6.63
C ARG A 250 -13.68 3.22 7.30
N SER A 251 -12.55 2.51 7.36
CA SER A 251 -12.41 1.26 8.11
C SER A 251 -12.72 1.48 9.60
N ARG A 252 -12.20 2.55 10.20
CA ARG A 252 -12.47 2.92 11.60
C ARG A 252 -13.91 3.31 11.84
N VAL A 253 -14.51 4.10 10.93
CA VAL A 253 -15.93 4.48 11.02
C VAL A 253 -16.83 3.23 10.92
N PHE A 254 -16.51 2.30 10.02
CA PHE A 254 -17.23 1.03 9.87
C PHE A 254 -17.18 0.20 11.16
N ILE A 255 -15.98 0.05 11.75
CA ILE A 255 -15.81 -0.62 13.05
C ILE A 255 -16.65 0.03 14.14
N GLN A 256 -16.69 1.37 14.21
CA GLN A 256 -17.46 2.10 15.22
C GLN A 256 -18.96 1.86 15.08
N LYS A 257 -19.51 1.85 13.86
CA LYS A 257 -20.93 1.60 13.61
C LYS A 257 -21.36 0.20 14.08
N LEU A 258 -20.50 -0.80 13.91
CA LEU A 258 -20.77 -2.18 14.33
C LEU A 258 -20.84 -2.37 15.85
N LYS A 259 -20.21 -1.48 16.64
CA LYS A 259 -20.23 -1.58 18.12
C LYS A 259 -21.55 -1.12 18.75
N GLY A 260 -22.47 -0.52 17.98
CA GLY A 260 -23.67 0.12 18.52
C GLY A 260 -23.35 1.32 19.43
N PRO A 261 -24.35 2.07 19.92
CA PRO A 261 -24.11 3.11 20.91
C PRO A 261 -23.57 2.49 22.20
N SER A 262 -22.44 2.99 22.69
CA SER A 262 -21.92 2.60 24.01
C SER A 262 -23.01 2.80 25.06
N PRO A 263 -23.23 1.85 25.99
CA PRO A 263 -24.18 2.05 27.07
C PRO A 263 -23.74 3.29 27.86
N MET A 264 -24.58 4.33 27.87
CA MET A 264 -24.37 5.49 28.74
C MET A 264 -24.22 4.97 30.16
N HIS A 265 -23.07 5.23 30.78
CA HIS A 265 -22.89 5.04 32.20
C HIS A 265 -23.95 5.91 32.91
N LYS A 266 -24.89 5.25 33.59
CA LYS A 266 -25.80 5.87 34.56
C LYS A 266 -25.05 6.22 35.82
#